data_AF-A0A815ZP20-F1
#
_entry.id   AF-A0A815ZP20-F1
#
_cell.length_a   1.000
_cell.length_b   1.000
_cell.length_c   1.000
_cell.angle_alpha   90.00
_cell.angle_beta   90.00
_cell.angle_gamma   90.00
#
_symmetry.space_group_name_H-M   'P 1'
#
loop_
_entity.id
_entity.type
_entity.pdbx_description
1 polymer ?
#
loop_
_entity_poly.entity_id
_entity_poly.type
_entity_poly.pdbx_seq_one_letter_code
_entity_poly.pdbx_strand_id
1 'polypeptide(L)'
;RRLQSFAVKQILYCRSSSNENQSKKLDKDLNENLFELVEFKQLLNQSDFVIITCSLNDYTRNLFNSNTFKQMKYGDCILINTARGGIVDQNALYDALISGQILAAVWICRSSPLQLSPTFANRRRMSIDMLQ
;
A
#
# COMPACT_ATOMS: atom_id res chain seq x y z
N ARG A 1 -13.96 -3.93 8.05
CA ARG A 1 -14.78 -4.87 8.88
C ARG A 1 -14.05 -6.18 9.17
N ARG A 2 -13.58 -6.97 8.18
CA ARG A 2 -12.86 -8.24 8.47
C ARG A 2 -11.59 -8.12 9.34
N LEU A 3 -10.87 -7.00 9.25
CA LEU A 3 -9.70 -6.73 10.09
C LEU A 3 -10.03 -6.47 11.56
N GLN A 4 -11.30 -6.23 11.93
CA GLN A 4 -11.70 -5.89 13.31
C GLN A 4 -11.40 -7.02 14.29
N SER A 5 -11.52 -8.27 13.86
CA SER A 5 -11.26 -9.44 14.71
C SER A 5 -9.79 -9.67 15.04
N PHE A 6 -8.87 -8.98 14.35
CA PHE A 6 -7.42 -9.12 14.53
C PHE A 6 -6.83 -8.11 15.52
N ALA A 7 -7.67 -7.43 16.31
CA ALA A 7 -7.25 -6.43 17.30
C ALA A 7 -6.32 -5.35 16.71
N VAL A 8 -6.60 -4.93 15.47
CA VAL A 8 -5.84 -3.87 14.80
C VAL A 8 -6.02 -2.57 15.58
N LYS A 9 -4.89 -1.89 15.86
CA LYS A 9 -4.88 -0.65 16.62
C LYS A 9 -5.73 0.44 15.97
N GLN A 10 -5.56 0.62 14.67
CA GLN A 10 -6.24 1.66 13.90
C GLN A 10 -6.25 1.33 12.41
N ILE A 11 -7.32 1.73 11.71
CA ILE A 11 -7.43 1.64 10.26
C ILE A 11 -7.47 3.06 9.69
N LEU A 12 -6.34 3.47 9.13
CA LEU A 12 -6.22 4.75 8.42
C LEU A 12 -6.66 4.58 6.97
N TYR A 13 -7.42 5.54 6.45
CA TYR A 13 -7.79 5.55 5.04
C TYR A 13 -7.73 6.96 4.46
N CYS A 14 -7.46 7.05 3.17
CA CYS A 14 -7.42 8.29 2.41
C CYS A 14 -8.26 8.11 1.14
N ARG A 15 -8.95 9.16 0.69
CA ARG A 15 -9.66 9.17 -0.60
C ARG A 15 -9.27 10.39 -1.42
N SER A 16 -9.43 10.30 -2.74
CA SER A 16 -9.30 11.46 -3.63
C SER A 16 -10.31 12.53 -3.20
N SER A 17 -9.87 13.79 -3.09
CA SER A 17 -10.61 14.92 -2.50
C SER A 17 -11.92 15.29 -3.23
N SER A 18 -12.22 14.63 -4.34
CA SER A 18 -13.40 14.90 -5.18
C SER A 18 -14.75 14.60 -4.49
N ASN A 19 -14.77 13.88 -3.36
CA ASN A 19 -16.01 13.42 -2.70
C ASN A 19 -15.97 13.59 -1.16
N GLU A 20 -15.92 14.84 -0.67
CA GLU A 20 -16.09 15.14 0.78
C GLU A 20 -17.48 14.78 1.31
N ASN A 21 -18.51 14.78 0.45
CA ASN A 21 -19.89 14.56 0.87
C ASN A 21 -20.23 13.10 1.25
N GLN A 22 -19.43 12.12 0.81
CA GLN A 22 -19.63 10.70 1.16
C GLN A 22 -18.96 10.29 2.50
N SER A 23 -18.00 11.08 3.02
CA SER A 23 -17.32 10.83 4.31
C SER A 23 -18.31 10.57 5.43
N LYS A 24 -19.22 11.55 5.59
CA LYS A 24 -20.11 11.65 6.74
C LYS A 24 -21.13 10.51 6.79
N LYS A 25 -21.31 9.78 5.68
CA LYS A 25 -22.25 8.67 5.58
C LYS A 25 -21.60 7.32 5.90
N LEU A 26 -20.32 7.13 5.57
CA LEU A 26 -19.60 5.88 5.88
C LEU A 26 -19.19 5.81 7.36
N ASP A 27 -18.83 6.97 7.93
CA ASP A 27 -18.37 7.08 9.32
C ASP A 27 -19.50 6.75 10.33
N LYS A 28 -20.77 6.89 9.94
CA LYS A 28 -21.94 6.66 10.79
C LYS A 28 -22.23 5.17 11.09
N ASP A 29 -21.73 4.26 10.25
CA ASP A 29 -22.00 2.81 10.32
C ASP A 29 -20.78 1.98 10.79
N LEU A 30 -19.69 2.65 11.15
CA LEU A 30 -18.43 2.03 11.58
C LEU A 30 -18.15 2.48 13.02
N ASN A 31 -17.54 1.61 13.83
CA ASN A 31 -17.10 1.99 15.17
C ASN A 31 -16.22 3.25 15.04
N GLU A 32 -16.71 4.39 15.54
CA GLU A 32 -16.13 5.72 15.31
C GLU A 32 -14.66 5.83 15.72
N ASN A 33 -14.18 4.93 16.60
CA ASN A 33 -12.81 4.94 17.11
C ASN A 33 -11.81 4.11 16.29
N LEU A 34 -12.24 3.27 15.34
CA LEU A 34 -11.31 2.36 14.63
C LEU A 34 -10.88 2.89 13.26
N PHE A 35 -11.73 3.68 12.60
CA PHE A 35 -11.47 4.19 11.25
C PHE A 35 -11.20 5.69 11.31
N GLU A 36 -10.09 6.13 10.73
CA GLU A 36 -9.74 7.55 10.65
C GLU A 36 -9.44 7.94 9.21
N LEU A 37 -10.09 9.00 8.73
CA LEU A 37 -9.77 9.63 7.47
C LEU A 37 -8.58 10.58 7.69
N VAL A 38 -7.46 10.26 7.05
CA VAL A 38 -6.22 11.04 7.17
C VAL A 38 -5.71 11.45 5.78
N GLU A 39 -4.80 12.42 5.75
CA GLU A 39 -4.11 12.75 4.52
C GLU A 39 -3.18 11.63 4.08
N PHE A 40 -2.94 11.51 2.77
CA PHE A 40 -2.10 10.46 2.19
C PHE A 40 -0.70 10.41 2.83
N LYS A 41 -0.08 11.56 3.08
CA LYS A 41 1.24 11.63 3.72
C LYS A 41 1.22 11.11 5.16
N GLN A 42 0.16 11.40 5.91
CA GLN A 42 -0.01 10.90 7.28
C GLN A 42 -0.19 9.37 7.27
N LEU A 43 -1.01 8.86 6.33
CA LEU A 43 -1.21 7.43 6.12
C LEU A 43 0.12 6.70 5.89
N LEU A 44 0.97 7.19 4.98
CA LEU A 44 2.26 6.56 4.69
C LEU A 44 3.20 6.54 5.89
N ASN A 45 3.29 7.64 6.64
CA ASN A 45 4.20 7.76 7.78
C ASN A 45 3.80 6.85 8.97
N GLN A 46 2.50 6.59 9.14
CA GLN A 46 1.98 5.88 10.32
C GLN A 46 1.69 4.40 10.08
N SER A 47 1.50 3.98 8.83
CA SER A 47 1.04 2.63 8.50
C SER A 47 2.17 1.60 8.52
N ASP A 48 1.99 0.52 9.29
CA ASP A 48 2.83 -0.68 9.19
C ASP A 48 2.47 -1.53 7.97
N PHE A 49 1.18 -1.51 7.58
CA PHE A 49 0.67 -2.19 6.39
C PHE A 49 -0.08 -1.20 5.52
N VAL A 50 0.36 -1.04 4.28
CA VAL A 50 -0.32 -0.18 3.29
C VAL A 50 -0.98 -1.07 2.25
N ILE A 51 -2.31 -1.01 2.17
CA ILE A 51 -3.10 -1.79 1.22
C ILE A 51 -3.64 -0.88 0.13
N ILE A 52 -3.26 -1.14 -1.12
CA ILE A 52 -3.76 -0.41 -2.28
C ILE A 52 -5.03 -1.09 -2.79
N THR A 53 -6.14 -0.37 -2.73
CA THR A 53 -7.45 -0.80 -3.23
C THR A 53 -8.07 0.19 -4.22
N CYS A 54 -7.32 1.17 -4.70
CA CYS A 54 -7.82 2.20 -5.62
C CYS A 54 -7.77 1.75 -7.08
N SER A 55 -8.69 2.26 -7.89
CA SER A 55 -8.68 2.04 -9.34
C SER A 55 -7.53 2.82 -9.99
N LEU A 56 -6.97 2.25 -11.07
CA LEU A 56 -5.99 2.95 -11.90
C LEU A 56 -6.68 4.04 -12.73
N ASN A 57 -6.26 5.28 -12.54
CA ASN A 57 -6.61 6.46 -13.33
C ASN A 57 -5.35 7.33 -13.47
N ASP A 58 -5.46 8.47 -14.15
CA ASP A 58 -4.30 9.34 -14.39
C ASP A 58 -3.72 9.95 -13.12
N TYR A 59 -4.52 10.10 -12.06
CA TYR A 59 -4.07 10.59 -10.76
C TYR A 59 -3.42 9.52 -9.88
N THR A 60 -3.82 8.25 -10.03
CA THR A 60 -3.28 7.13 -9.25
C THR A 60 -2.13 6.41 -9.96
N ARG A 61 -1.85 6.75 -11.22
CA ARG A 61 -0.71 6.23 -11.97
C ARG A 61 0.60 6.63 -11.29
N ASN A 62 1.47 5.66 -11.02
CA ASN A 62 2.74 5.85 -10.30
C ASN A 62 2.59 6.64 -9.00
N LEU A 63 1.42 6.51 -8.34
CA LEU A 63 1.18 7.12 -7.04
C LEU A 63 2.21 6.64 -6.04
N PHE A 64 2.56 5.35 -6.08
CA PHE A 64 3.68 4.81 -5.31
C PHE A 64 4.96 4.83 -6.12
N ASN A 65 5.78 5.85 -5.87
CA ASN A 65 7.08 6.11 -6.48
C ASN A 65 8.16 6.30 -5.41
N SER A 66 9.40 6.58 -5.82
CA SER A 66 10.55 6.69 -4.91
C SER A 66 10.34 7.73 -3.79
N ASN A 67 9.60 8.81 -4.04
CA ASN A 67 9.31 9.81 -3.00
C ASN A 67 8.31 9.27 -1.97
N THR A 68 7.27 8.56 -2.42
CA THR A 68 6.30 7.97 -1.49
C THR A 68 6.89 6.84 -0.66
N PHE A 69 7.77 6.00 -1.24
CA PHE A 69 8.46 4.96 -0.48
C PHE A 69 9.33 5.55 0.62
N LYS A 70 9.98 6.69 0.40
CA LYS A 70 10.75 7.41 1.43
C LYS A 70 9.89 7.95 2.58
N GLN A 71 8.60 8.21 2.32
CA GLN A 71 7.65 8.65 3.33
C GLN A 71 7.02 7.48 4.10
N MET A 72 7.20 6.25 3.63
CA MET A 72 6.75 5.08 4.38
C MET A 72 7.67 4.83 5.57
N LYS A 73 7.09 4.24 6.63
CA LYS A 73 7.85 3.82 7.81
C LYS A 73 9.01 2.90 7.41
N TYR A 74 10.23 3.35 7.69
CA TYR A 74 11.46 2.68 7.27
C TYR A 74 11.57 1.28 7.88
N GLY A 75 11.83 0.28 7.04
CA GLY A 75 12.23 -1.07 7.46
C GLY A 75 11.12 -2.00 7.97
N ASP A 76 9.99 -1.44 8.42
CA ASP A 76 8.87 -2.21 8.99
C ASP A 76 7.64 -2.29 8.07
N CYS A 77 7.53 -1.37 7.09
CA CYS A 77 6.31 -1.25 6.31
C CYS A 77 6.18 -2.35 5.25
N ILE A 78 4.99 -2.93 5.13
CA ILE A 78 4.62 -3.90 4.09
C ILE A 78 3.62 -3.28 3.13
N LEU A 79 3.96 -3.26 1.84
CA LEU A 79 3.05 -2.82 0.78
C LEU A 79 2.25 -4.01 0.23
N ILE A 80 0.93 -3.86 0.12
CA ILE A 80 0.04 -4.87 -0.46
C ILE A 80 -0.70 -4.22 -1.63
N ASN A 81 -0.31 -4.54 -2.86
CA ASN A 81 -1.03 -4.09 -4.04
C ASN A 81 -2.04 -5.15 -4.49
N THR A 82 -3.32 -4.91 -4.20
CA THR A 82 -4.45 -5.72 -4.69
C THR A 82 -5.14 -5.11 -5.91
N ALA A 83 -4.65 -3.97 -6.38
CA ALA A 83 -5.24 -3.20 -7.47
C ALA A 83 -4.56 -3.53 -8.80
N ARG A 84 -4.27 -2.51 -9.62
CA ARG A 84 -3.59 -2.65 -10.91
C ARG A 84 -2.11 -2.30 -10.76
N GLY A 85 -1.27 -2.92 -11.59
CA GLY A 85 0.17 -2.71 -11.52
C GLY A 85 0.64 -1.29 -11.81
N GLY A 86 -0.08 -0.53 -12.66
CA GLY A 86 0.30 0.84 -13.02
C GLY A 86 0.22 1.89 -11.90
N ILE A 87 -0.22 1.51 -10.70
CA ILE A 87 -0.31 2.42 -9.54
C ILE A 87 1.05 2.56 -8.84
N VAL A 88 1.92 1.56 -8.98
CA VAL A 88 3.24 1.56 -8.35
C VAL A 88 4.30 1.51 -9.44
N ASP A 89 5.28 2.39 -9.32
CA ASP A 89 6.47 2.36 -10.13
C ASP A 89 7.32 1.14 -9.71
N GLN A 90 7.47 0.20 -10.65
CA GLN A 90 8.18 -1.05 -10.43
C GLN A 90 9.67 -0.84 -10.12
N ASN A 91 10.31 0.15 -10.75
CA ASN A 91 11.72 0.43 -10.50
C ASN A 91 11.90 1.01 -9.10
N ALA A 92 11.03 1.95 -8.72
CA ALA A 92 11.02 2.51 -7.38
C ALA A 92 10.74 1.45 -6.30
N LEU A 93 9.86 0.50 -6.59
CA LEU A 93 9.55 -0.61 -5.70
C LEU A 93 10.76 -1.53 -5.51
N TYR A 94 11.44 -1.87 -6.61
CA TYR A 94 12.67 -2.66 -6.59
C TYR A 94 13.75 -2.00 -5.73
N ASP A 95 14.00 -0.71 -5.95
CA ASP A 95 14.98 0.06 -5.18
C ASP A 95 14.60 0.14 -3.69
N ALA A 96 13.32 0.33 -3.38
CA ALA A 96 12.82 0.38 -2.01
C ALA A 96 13.02 -0.96 -1.28
N LEU A 97 12.80 -2.08 -1.97
CA LEU A 97 13.00 -3.42 -1.41
C LEU A 97 14.48 -3.75 -1.20
N ILE A 98 15.34 -3.37 -2.14
CA ILE A 98 16.79 -3.60 -2.05
C ILE A 98 17.42 -2.74 -0.96
N SER A 99 17.10 -1.46 -0.93
CA SER A 99 17.59 -0.53 0.10
C SER A 99 17.05 -0.88 1.49
N GLY A 100 15.93 -1.60 1.58
CA GLY A 100 15.27 -1.91 2.84
C GLY A 100 14.41 -0.78 3.38
N GLN A 101 14.08 0.19 2.52
CA GLN A 101 13.08 1.20 2.83
C GLN A 101 11.75 0.56 3.24
N ILE A 102 11.35 -0.52 2.55
CA ILE A 102 10.18 -1.34 2.89
C ILE A 102 10.61 -2.78 3.19
N LEU A 103 9.85 -3.45 4.05
CA LEU A 103 10.14 -4.81 4.49
C LEU A 103 9.80 -5.82 3.40
N ALA A 104 8.60 -5.72 2.84
CA ALA A 104 8.10 -6.65 1.83
C ALA A 104 7.03 -5.97 0.98
N ALA A 105 6.76 -6.57 -0.18
CA ALA A 105 5.67 -6.15 -1.04
C ALA A 105 4.92 -7.38 -1.59
N VAL A 106 3.60 -7.36 -1.49
CA VAL A 106 2.72 -8.37 -2.11
C VAL A 106 2.10 -7.75 -3.34
N TRP A 107 2.12 -8.47 -4.46
CA TRP A 107 1.81 -7.93 -5.76
C TRP A 107 0.97 -8.90 -6.58
N ILE A 108 -0.09 -8.38 -7.20
CA ILE A 108 -0.94 -9.15 -8.12
C ILE A 108 -0.86 -8.47 -9.50
N CYS A 109 -0.02 -8.98 -10.39
CA CYS A 109 0.06 -8.51 -11.77
C CYS A 109 0.13 -9.67 -12.75
N ARG A 110 -0.71 -9.61 -13.78
CA ARG A 110 -0.76 -10.62 -14.85
C ARG A 110 0.38 -10.50 -15.86
N SER A 111 0.97 -9.31 -16.00
CA SER A 111 1.99 -9.04 -17.00
C SER A 111 3.36 -9.03 -16.35
N SER A 112 4.10 -10.12 -16.60
CA SER A 112 5.51 -10.43 -16.31
C SER A 112 5.98 -10.23 -14.86
N PRO A 113 6.62 -11.24 -14.24
CA PRO A 113 7.16 -11.10 -12.89
C PRO A 113 8.20 -9.98 -12.86
N LEU A 114 8.29 -9.29 -11.71
CA LEU A 114 9.40 -8.37 -11.46
C LEU A 114 10.70 -9.15 -11.68
N GLN A 115 11.59 -8.65 -12.55
CA GLN A 115 12.89 -9.26 -12.78
C GLN A 115 13.78 -9.02 -11.56
N LEU A 116 13.52 -9.77 -10.50
CA LEU A 116 14.29 -9.74 -9.28
C LEU A 116 15.53 -10.59 -9.48
N SER A 117 16.69 -10.07 -9.05
CA SER A 117 17.91 -10.88 -9.04
C SER A 117 17.71 -12.12 -8.14
N PRO A 118 18.30 -13.28 -8.48
CA PRO A 118 18.17 -14.51 -7.67
C PRO A 118 18.58 -14.32 -6.20
N THR A 119 19.51 -13.40 -5.94
CA THR A 119 19.97 -13.00 -4.60
C THR A 119 18.84 -12.40 -3.75
N PHE A 120 17.85 -11.77 -4.39
CA PHE A 120 16.70 -11.16 -3.72
C PHE A 120 15.69 -12.20 -3.25
N ALA A 121 15.39 -13.22 -4.06
CA ALA A 121 14.48 -14.31 -3.71
C ALA A 121 14.93 -15.08 -2.45
N ASN A 122 16.22 -15.02 -2.11
CA ASN A 122 16.81 -15.72 -0.96
C ASN A 122 16.93 -14.85 0.31
N ARG A 123 16.53 -13.56 0.27
CA ARG A 123 16.43 -12.72 1.48
C ARG A 123 15.04 -12.85 2.08
N ARG A 124 14.90 -12.66 3.40
CA ARG A 124 13.61 -12.65 4.15
C ARG A 124 12.59 -11.57 3.69
N ARG A 125 12.84 -10.88 2.58
CA ARG A 125 11.97 -9.86 1.98
C ARG A 125 11.26 -10.49 0.79
N MET A 126 10.08 -11.06 1.03
CA MET A 126 9.33 -11.78 0.00
C MET A 126 8.56 -10.81 -0.89
N SER A 127 8.72 -11.00 -2.20
CA SER A 127 7.72 -10.63 -3.21
C SER A 127 6.96 -11.91 -3.59
N ILE A 128 5.68 -12.00 -3.23
CA ILE A 128 4.82 -13.10 -3.68
C ILE A 128 4.09 -12.63 -4.93
N ASP A 129 4.49 -13.17 -6.08
CA ASP A 129 3.74 -13.12 -7.32
C ASP A 129 2.92 -14.42 -7.42
N MET A 130 1.60 -14.32 -7.24
CA MET A 130 0.70 -15.46 -7.41
C MET A 130 0.33 -15.56 -8.90
N LEU A 131 0.96 -16.50 -9.61
CA LEU A 131 0.53 -16.90 -10.95
C LEU A 131 -0.76 -17.71 -10.84
N GLN A 132 -1.85 -17.21 -11.43
CA GLN A 132 -3.01 -18.02 -11.82
C GLN A 132 -2.90 -18.34 -13.31
#